data_AF-A0A7R9A9S1-F1
#
_entry.id   AF-A0A7R9A9S1-F1
#
_cell.length_a   1.000
_cell.length_b   1.000
_cell.length_c   1.000
_cell.angle_alpha   90.00
_cell.angle_beta   90.00
_cell.angle_gamma   90.00
#
_symmetry.space_group_name_H-M   'P 1'
#
loop_
_entity.id
_entity.type
_entity.pdbx_description
1 polymer ?
#
loop_
_entity_poly.entity_id
_entity_poly.type
_entity_poly.pdbx_seq_one_letter_code
_entity_poly.pdbx_strand_id
1 'polypeptide(L)'
;MAGKKSSLVAAMAILASFLESAHCVLVAHYYLLTVVALDTSAYGTIRSCTIDEDRTLAARNSHLGALTARGFATVAVDFFTLLQDIDACSRATPGEVDWVKDRTSLFRGIEPGTRWCGAGTTANYFDQLGTDTAVDRCCRAHDFCPIYVEKGTAAFGVYNSNGFTISHCDCDRKLRECLRRVGSPKAFQTTKKLFEILQAPCVEFRRGSDSTGGCDLEDYGCQAARIALIRCDAPYSNSQCFWRGVVGDFDENPNYPEQKVVTVGQFRIGLVHGHQVIPWGDVEALAMLQWQLDVDIIISGHTHKFEAYEHENKFFINPGSATGAYNALERKVIPSFVLMDIQSSTVVTYVYQLIDDEVKVERIEYKKS
;
A
#
# COMPACT_ATOMS: atom_id res chain seq x y z
N MET A 1 22.40 20.79 33.94
CA MET A 1 21.80 20.40 32.64
C MET A 1 21.75 18.88 32.41
N ALA A 2 21.63 18.04 33.45
CA ALA A 2 21.53 16.58 33.31
C ALA A 2 20.16 15.98 33.72
N GLY A 3 19.25 16.78 34.29
CA GLY A 3 17.96 16.30 34.83
C GLY A 3 16.77 16.31 33.87
N LYS A 4 16.86 16.92 32.68
CA LYS A 4 15.75 16.95 31.69
C LYS A 4 15.78 15.80 30.67
N LYS A 5 16.92 15.12 30.49
CA LYS A 5 17.04 13.98 29.57
C LYS A 5 16.40 12.69 30.14
N SER A 6 16.38 12.49 31.46
CA SER A 6 15.76 11.29 32.05
C SER A 6 14.22 11.37 32.11
N SER A 7 13.64 12.58 32.12
CA SER A 7 12.19 12.76 32.12
C SER A 7 11.54 12.47 30.77
N LEU A 8 12.24 12.71 29.66
CA LEU A 8 11.73 12.41 28.31
C LEU A 8 11.85 10.92 27.99
N VAL A 9 12.94 10.27 28.42
CA VAL A 9 13.15 8.82 28.28
C VAL A 9 12.18 8.04 29.16
N ALA A 10 11.90 8.50 30.39
CA ALA A 10 10.87 7.90 31.24
C ALA A 10 9.45 8.14 30.70
N ALA A 11 9.15 9.33 30.15
CA ALA A 11 7.87 9.59 29.50
C ALA A 11 7.70 8.76 28.22
N MET A 12 8.75 8.57 27.42
CA MET A 12 8.73 7.69 26.25
C MET A 12 8.69 6.21 26.61
N ALA A 13 9.29 5.77 27.73
CA ALA A 13 9.18 4.40 28.22
C ALA A 13 7.79 4.12 28.81
N ILE A 14 7.18 5.10 29.49
CA ILE A 14 5.79 5.01 29.98
C ILE A 14 4.81 5.02 28.80
N LEU A 15 4.98 5.93 27.83
CA LEU A 15 4.21 5.91 26.56
C LEU A 15 4.45 4.62 25.77
N ALA A 16 5.67 4.09 25.71
CA ALA A 16 5.98 2.81 25.05
C ALA A 16 5.32 1.63 25.78
N SER A 17 5.28 1.63 27.11
CA SER A 17 4.59 0.60 27.88
C SER A 17 3.05 0.72 27.80
N PHE A 18 2.51 1.93 27.66
CA PHE A 18 1.09 2.15 27.34
C PHE A 18 0.76 1.77 25.88
N LEU A 19 1.69 2.01 24.93
CA LEU A 19 1.59 1.60 23.52
C LEU A 19 1.78 0.09 23.32
N GLU A 20 2.53 -0.59 24.19
CA GLU A 20 2.63 -2.06 24.22
C GLU A 20 1.31 -2.72 24.64
N SER A 21 0.51 -2.02 25.45
CA SER A 21 -0.82 -2.47 25.90
C SER A 21 -2.00 -1.99 25.04
N ALA A 22 -1.77 -1.05 24.12
CA ALA A 22 -2.78 -0.62 23.16
C ALA A 22 -2.81 -1.61 22.00
N HIS A 23 -3.95 -2.29 21.82
CA HIS A 23 -4.17 -3.17 20.68
C HIS A 23 -3.81 -2.45 19.39
N CYS A 24 -2.77 -3.00 18.80
CA CYS A 24 -2.03 -2.50 17.68
C CYS A 24 -2.82 -2.84 16.41
N VAL A 25 -2.89 -1.89 15.48
CA VAL A 25 -3.88 -1.76 14.40
C VAL A 25 -4.18 -3.10 13.71
N LEU A 26 -5.43 -3.56 13.87
CA LEU A 26 -6.01 -4.75 13.25
C LEU A 26 -6.76 -4.31 11.99
N VAL A 27 -6.10 -4.42 10.83
CA VAL A 27 -6.70 -4.02 9.55
C VAL A 27 -6.79 -5.24 8.62
N ALA A 28 -7.94 -5.40 8.02
CA ALA A 28 -8.19 -6.37 6.97
C ALA A 28 -8.26 -5.65 5.62
N HIS A 29 -7.22 -5.83 4.81
CA HIS A 29 -7.18 -5.37 3.43
C HIS A 29 -7.81 -6.41 2.52
N TYR A 30 -8.60 -6.00 1.53
CA TYR A 30 -9.22 -6.95 0.60
C TYR A 30 -9.28 -6.44 -0.84
N TYR A 31 -9.16 -7.39 -1.77
CA TYR A 31 -9.31 -7.19 -3.22
C TYR A 31 -9.92 -8.45 -3.83
N LEU A 32 -10.98 -8.29 -4.64
CA LEU A 32 -11.76 -9.40 -5.19
C LEU A 32 -12.12 -10.43 -4.11
N LEU A 33 -11.56 -11.63 -4.11
CA LEU A 33 -11.91 -12.69 -3.15
C LEU A 33 -10.89 -12.86 -2.01
N THR A 34 -9.78 -12.16 -2.08
CA THR A 34 -8.66 -12.31 -1.15
C THR A 34 -8.75 -11.27 -0.04
N VAL A 35 -8.56 -11.73 1.20
CA VAL A 35 -8.53 -10.91 2.42
C VAL A 35 -7.22 -11.16 3.14
N VAL A 36 -6.49 -10.10 3.46
CA VAL A 36 -5.29 -10.14 4.29
C VAL A 36 -5.61 -9.42 5.60
N ALA A 37 -5.60 -10.15 6.71
CA ALA A 37 -5.71 -9.57 8.04
C ALA A 37 -4.32 -9.36 8.64
N LEU A 38 -3.98 -8.12 8.99
CA LEU A 38 -2.69 -7.74 9.56
C LEU A 38 -2.88 -7.29 11.01
N ASP A 39 -2.09 -7.87 11.91
CA ASP A 39 -1.86 -7.37 13.27
C ASP A 39 -0.49 -6.68 13.27
N THR A 40 -0.50 -5.36 13.38
CA THR A 40 0.71 -4.54 13.25
C THR A 40 0.95 -3.75 14.52
N SER A 41 2.17 -3.80 15.06
CA SER A 41 2.62 -2.95 16.16
C SER A 41 2.40 -1.46 15.86
N ALA A 42 2.44 -0.59 16.89
CA ALA A 42 2.26 0.85 16.75
C ALA A 42 3.30 1.52 15.81
N TYR A 43 4.39 0.82 15.50
CA TYR A 43 5.45 1.25 14.60
C TYR A 43 5.35 0.60 13.20
N GLY A 44 4.25 -0.08 12.88
CA GLY A 44 4.00 -0.70 11.58
C GLY A 44 4.67 -2.07 11.35
N THR A 45 5.35 -2.63 12.35
CA THR A 45 5.88 -4.01 12.25
C THR A 45 4.76 -5.03 12.37
N ILE A 46 4.63 -5.95 11.40
CA ILE A 46 3.66 -7.06 11.42
C ILE A 46 4.03 -8.05 12.54
N ARG A 47 3.13 -8.24 13.50
CA ARG A 47 3.23 -9.22 14.60
C ARG A 47 2.65 -10.57 14.19
N SER A 48 1.46 -10.54 13.59
CA SER A 48 0.80 -11.72 13.04
C SER A 48 -0.04 -11.32 11.82
N CYS A 49 -0.36 -12.28 10.98
CA CYS A 49 -1.24 -12.04 9.85
C CYS A 49 -1.87 -13.34 9.36
N THR A 50 -3.02 -13.22 8.70
CA THR A 50 -3.66 -14.31 7.97
C THR A 50 -3.99 -13.85 6.56
N ILE A 51 -3.93 -14.79 5.62
CA ILE A 51 -4.38 -14.58 4.25
C ILE A 51 -5.43 -15.63 3.97
N ASP A 52 -6.61 -15.18 3.61
CA ASP A 52 -7.77 -16.02 3.36
C ASP A 52 -8.31 -15.68 1.98
N GLU A 53 -8.63 -16.72 1.22
CA GLU A 53 -9.30 -16.58 -0.07
C GLU A 53 -10.70 -17.18 0.00
N ASP A 54 -11.70 -16.33 -0.16
CA ASP A 54 -13.10 -16.72 -0.11
C ASP A 54 -13.60 -17.23 -1.46
N ARG A 55 -14.35 -18.34 -1.48
CA ARG A 55 -14.83 -18.92 -2.75
C ARG A 55 -15.82 -18.05 -3.52
N THR A 56 -16.47 -17.10 -2.84
CA THR A 56 -17.50 -16.24 -3.44
C THR A 56 -17.49 -14.85 -2.80
N LEU A 57 -17.98 -13.85 -3.54
CA LEU A 57 -18.14 -12.49 -3.01
C LEU A 57 -19.05 -12.43 -1.78
N ALA A 58 -20.06 -13.31 -1.71
CA ALA A 58 -20.95 -13.43 -0.55
C ALA A 58 -20.21 -13.96 0.69
N ALA A 59 -19.40 -15.01 0.51
CA ALA A 59 -18.56 -15.55 1.58
C ALA A 59 -17.58 -14.48 2.10
N ARG A 60 -16.90 -13.78 1.19
CA ARG A 60 -16.01 -12.66 1.53
C ARG A 60 -16.71 -11.56 2.31
N ASN A 61 -17.88 -11.11 1.86
CA ASN A 61 -18.62 -10.05 2.57
C ASN A 61 -19.05 -10.51 3.97
N SER A 62 -19.44 -11.76 4.13
CA SER A 62 -19.73 -12.35 5.44
C SER A 62 -18.47 -12.42 6.32
N HIS A 63 -17.33 -12.79 5.74
CA HIS A 63 -16.04 -12.84 6.43
C HIS A 63 -15.60 -11.44 6.90
N LEU A 64 -15.65 -10.43 6.03
CA LEU A 64 -15.39 -9.04 6.39
C LEU A 64 -16.34 -8.52 7.47
N GLY A 65 -17.63 -8.92 7.43
CA GLY A 65 -18.60 -8.61 8.48
C GLY A 65 -18.21 -9.21 9.83
N ALA A 66 -17.74 -10.47 9.85
CA ALA A 66 -17.26 -11.12 11.06
C ALA A 66 -15.99 -10.46 11.63
N LEU A 67 -15.06 -10.04 10.77
CA LEU A 67 -13.87 -9.27 11.16
C LEU A 67 -14.26 -7.90 11.74
N THR A 68 -15.19 -7.20 11.09
CA THR A 68 -15.70 -5.90 11.56
C THR A 68 -16.39 -6.03 12.92
N ALA A 69 -17.19 -7.08 13.13
CA ALA A 69 -17.83 -7.37 14.42
C ALA A 69 -16.82 -7.67 15.54
N ARG A 70 -15.61 -8.13 15.19
CA ARG A 70 -14.49 -8.36 16.12
C ARG A 70 -13.63 -7.10 16.33
N GLY A 71 -13.99 -5.97 15.72
CA GLY A 71 -13.29 -4.69 15.88
C GLY A 71 -12.16 -4.44 14.87
N PHE A 72 -12.01 -5.28 13.85
CA PHE A 72 -11.04 -5.04 12.76
C PHE A 72 -11.55 -3.96 11.81
N ALA A 73 -10.69 -3.05 11.38
CA ALA A 73 -11.01 -2.14 10.28
C ALA A 73 -10.89 -2.89 8.95
N THR A 74 -11.91 -2.84 8.10
CA THR A 74 -11.89 -3.46 6.77
C THR A 74 -11.70 -2.40 5.70
N VAL A 75 -10.72 -2.57 4.81
CA VAL A 75 -10.37 -1.57 3.79
C VAL A 75 -10.22 -2.26 2.43
N ALA A 76 -11.00 -1.79 1.46
CA ALA A 76 -10.80 -2.18 0.07
C ALA A 76 -9.53 -1.53 -0.46
N VAL A 77 -8.63 -2.31 -1.02
CA VAL A 77 -7.36 -1.83 -1.59
C VAL A 77 -7.26 -2.25 -3.06
N ASP A 78 -6.37 -1.63 -3.81
CA ASP A 78 -6.05 -2.08 -5.16
C ASP A 78 -5.19 -3.37 -5.14
N PHE A 79 -5.04 -3.99 -6.31
CA PHE A 79 -4.29 -5.23 -6.48
C PHE A 79 -2.84 -5.13 -6.00
N PHE A 80 -2.15 -4.02 -6.28
CA PHE A 80 -0.73 -3.87 -5.93
C PHE A 80 -0.53 -3.71 -4.44
N THR A 81 -1.42 -2.95 -3.78
CA THR A 81 -1.42 -2.80 -2.33
C THR A 81 -1.63 -4.17 -1.66
N LEU A 82 -2.65 -4.93 -2.07
CA LEU A 82 -2.87 -6.27 -1.50
C LEU A 82 -1.69 -7.21 -1.76
N LEU A 83 -1.08 -7.14 -2.95
CA LEU A 83 0.09 -7.94 -3.29
C LEU A 83 1.34 -7.56 -2.46
N GLN A 84 1.44 -6.34 -1.95
CA GLN A 84 2.48 -5.96 -0.98
C GLN A 84 2.19 -6.56 0.39
N ASP A 85 0.93 -6.53 0.84
CA ASP A 85 0.52 -7.09 2.11
C ASP A 85 0.70 -8.61 2.17
N ILE A 86 0.39 -9.32 1.07
CA ILE A 86 0.62 -10.76 0.93
C ILE A 86 2.12 -11.09 1.10
N ASP A 87 3.01 -10.36 0.42
CA ASP A 87 4.46 -10.58 0.51
C ASP A 87 5.01 -10.21 1.91
N ALA A 88 4.50 -9.14 2.51
CA ALA A 88 4.88 -8.74 3.86
C ALA A 88 4.43 -9.77 4.90
N CYS A 89 3.19 -10.25 4.79
CA CYS A 89 2.62 -11.27 5.64
C CYS A 89 3.40 -12.60 5.53
N SER A 90 3.73 -13.03 4.31
CA SER A 90 4.46 -14.29 4.12
C SER A 90 5.86 -14.26 4.74
N ARG A 91 6.47 -13.07 4.87
CA ARG A 91 7.76 -12.88 5.56
C ARG A 91 7.63 -12.82 7.09
N ALA A 92 6.50 -12.36 7.61
CA ALA A 92 6.31 -12.12 9.04
C ALA A 92 6.05 -13.39 9.85
N THR A 93 5.39 -14.42 9.30
CA THR A 93 5.03 -15.60 10.10
C THR A 93 6.21 -16.59 10.28
N PRO A 94 6.58 -16.94 11.53
CA PRO A 94 7.47 -18.06 11.79
C PRO A 94 6.67 -19.35 11.53
N GLY A 95 6.86 -19.96 10.36
CA GLY A 95 6.15 -21.18 10.02
C GLY A 95 6.51 -22.33 10.95
N GLU A 96 5.53 -23.16 11.28
CA GLU A 96 5.73 -24.40 12.02
C GLU A 96 6.40 -25.40 11.07
N VAL A 97 7.62 -25.84 11.41
CA VAL A 97 8.41 -26.76 10.58
C VAL A 97 7.93 -28.19 10.85
N ASP A 98 7.13 -28.73 9.93
CA ASP A 98 6.67 -30.11 10.00
C ASP A 98 7.69 -31.06 9.33
N TRP A 99 8.35 -31.91 10.12
CA TRP A 99 9.43 -32.81 9.68
C TRP A 99 8.95 -34.09 8.97
N VAL A 100 7.74 -34.10 8.41
CA VAL A 100 7.28 -35.23 7.60
C VAL A 100 8.06 -35.24 6.29
N LYS A 101 8.99 -36.20 6.17
CA LYS A 101 9.66 -36.53 4.89
C LYS A 101 8.63 -37.09 3.91
N ASP A 102 7.88 -36.20 3.28
CA ASP A 102 6.89 -36.59 2.29
C ASP A 102 7.58 -36.93 0.97
N ARG A 103 7.90 -38.21 0.81
CA ARG A 103 8.47 -38.79 -0.42
C ARG A 103 7.45 -38.88 -1.56
N THR A 104 6.19 -38.48 -1.34
CA THR A 104 5.12 -38.49 -2.35
C THR A 104 4.85 -37.13 -2.99
N SER A 105 5.49 -36.06 -2.50
CA SER A 105 5.39 -34.68 -3.02
C SER A 105 5.65 -34.57 -4.52
N LEU A 106 6.66 -35.27 -5.03
CA LEU A 106 7.02 -35.27 -6.46
C LEU A 106 5.91 -35.85 -7.35
N PHE A 107 5.17 -36.88 -6.89
CA PHE A 107 4.06 -37.49 -7.63
C PHE A 107 2.81 -36.60 -7.68
N ARG A 108 2.71 -35.62 -6.76
CA ARG A 108 1.64 -34.61 -6.73
C ARG A 108 2.05 -33.30 -7.40
N GLY A 109 3.23 -33.24 -8.02
CA GLY A 109 3.73 -32.02 -8.66
C GLY A 109 4.18 -30.93 -7.68
N ILE A 110 4.39 -31.28 -6.40
CA ILE A 110 4.97 -30.39 -5.38
C ILE A 110 6.47 -30.61 -5.32
N GLU A 111 7.23 -29.52 -5.23
CA GLU A 111 8.68 -29.56 -5.11
C GLU A 111 9.10 -30.23 -3.78
N PRO A 112 10.05 -31.18 -3.80
CA PRO A 112 10.48 -31.83 -2.57
C PRO A 112 11.07 -30.82 -1.58
N GLY A 113 10.61 -30.91 -0.32
CA GLY A 113 11.01 -30.02 0.76
C GLY A 113 10.10 -28.81 0.96
N THR A 114 9.12 -28.60 0.09
CA THR A 114 8.14 -27.51 0.16
C THR A 114 6.72 -28.05 0.28
N ARG A 115 5.77 -27.19 0.66
CA ARG A 115 4.33 -27.51 0.69
C ARG A 115 3.54 -26.72 -0.34
N TRP A 116 4.03 -25.53 -0.69
CA TRP A 116 3.36 -24.53 -1.52
C TRP A 116 3.98 -24.41 -2.91
N CYS A 117 5.22 -24.86 -3.13
CA CYS A 117 5.82 -24.78 -4.47
C CYS A 117 5.38 -25.95 -5.37
N GLY A 118 4.39 -25.74 -6.24
CA GLY A 118 4.03 -26.73 -7.26
C GLY A 118 2.62 -26.59 -7.82
N ALA A 119 2.06 -27.69 -8.29
CA ALA A 119 0.67 -27.73 -8.75
C ALA A 119 -0.30 -27.73 -7.55
N GLY A 120 -0.61 -26.54 -7.05
CA GLY A 120 -1.39 -26.34 -5.83
C GLY A 120 -0.54 -26.51 -4.57
N THR A 121 -1.19 -26.78 -3.44
CA THR A 121 -0.53 -26.90 -2.13
C THR A 121 -0.85 -28.23 -1.45
N THR A 122 0.07 -28.69 -0.59
CA THR A 122 -0.13 -29.81 0.34
C THR A 122 -0.24 -29.35 1.79
N ALA A 123 -0.28 -28.04 2.02
CA ALA A 123 -0.53 -27.45 3.32
C ALA A 123 -2.04 -27.49 3.63
N ASN A 124 -2.38 -27.85 4.86
CA ASN A 124 -3.74 -27.75 5.37
C ASN A 124 -4.04 -26.38 5.99
N TYR A 125 -2.98 -25.67 6.41
CA TYR A 125 -3.05 -24.40 7.11
C TYR A 125 -1.97 -23.45 6.60
N PHE A 126 -2.25 -22.14 6.67
CA PHE A 126 -1.37 -21.08 6.17
C PHE A 126 0.08 -21.18 6.67
N ASP A 127 0.29 -21.48 7.95
CA ASP A 127 1.62 -21.51 8.57
C ASP A 127 2.37 -22.83 8.42
N GLN A 128 1.76 -23.83 7.77
CA GLN A 128 2.40 -25.11 7.52
C GLN A 128 3.40 -24.97 6.37
N LEU A 129 4.69 -24.93 6.72
CA LEU A 129 5.79 -24.88 5.76
C LEU A 129 6.57 -26.20 5.74
N GLY A 130 7.18 -26.49 4.61
CA GLY A 130 8.14 -27.57 4.43
C GLY A 130 9.52 -27.23 5.00
N THR A 131 10.45 -28.18 4.87
CA THR A 131 11.84 -28.04 5.35
C THR A 131 12.59 -26.89 4.67
N ASP A 132 12.28 -26.61 3.39
CA ASP A 132 12.83 -25.50 2.63
C ASP A 132 12.01 -24.21 2.85
N THR A 133 11.85 -23.80 4.12
CA THR A 133 10.94 -22.72 4.55
C THR A 133 11.09 -21.42 3.78
N ALA A 134 12.31 -21.01 3.43
CA ALA A 134 12.54 -19.76 2.70
C ALA A 134 12.00 -19.81 1.26
N VAL A 135 12.15 -20.94 0.57
CA VAL A 135 11.58 -21.17 -0.77
C VAL A 135 10.07 -21.29 -0.68
N ASP A 136 9.60 -22.02 0.33
CA ASP A 136 8.19 -22.29 0.54
C ASP A 136 7.38 -21.03 0.85
N ARG A 137 7.93 -20.07 1.61
CA ARG A 137 7.33 -18.75 1.83
C ARG A 137 7.12 -17.97 0.53
N CYS A 138 8.04 -18.06 -0.41
CA CYS A 138 7.91 -17.39 -1.71
C CYS A 138 6.73 -17.97 -2.49
N CYS A 139 6.60 -19.30 -2.52
CA CYS A 139 5.50 -19.96 -3.23
C CYS A 139 4.16 -19.78 -2.52
N ARG A 140 4.13 -19.83 -1.18
CA ARG A 140 2.95 -19.53 -0.39
C ARG A 140 2.39 -18.14 -0.72
N ALA A 141 3.25 -17.13 -0.81
CA ALA A 141 2.81 -15.78 -1.19
C ALA A 141 2.24 -15.74 -2.61
N HIS A 142 2.81 -16.52 -3.53
CA HIS A 142 2.34 -16.61 -4.92
C HIS A 142 1.00 -17.33 -5.06
N ASP A 143 0.77 -18.40 -4.27
CA ASP A 143 -0.48 -19.17 -4.28
C ASP A 143 -1.70 -18.31 -3.91
N PHE A 144 -1.52 -17.25 -3.11
CA PHE A 144 -2.57 -16.29 -2.77
C PHE A 144 -2.67 -15.11 -3.75
N CYS A 145 -2.12 -15.23 -4.96
CA CYS A 145 -2.26 -14.20 -5.98
C CYS A 145 -3.75 -13.86 -6.21
N PRO A 146 -4.20 -12.60 -6.05
CA PRO A 146 -5.63 -12.27 -6.14
C PRO A 146 -6.25 -12.40 -7.54
N ILE A 147 -5.41 -12.53 -8.57
CA ILE A 147 -5.82 -12.68 -9.97
C ILE A 147 -5.12 -13.90 -10.54
N TYR A 148 -5.91 -14.93 -10.83
CA TYR A 148 -5.45 -16.17 -11.44
C TYR A 148 -6.58 -16.82 -12.26
N VAL A 149 -6.20 -17.77 -13.12
CA VAL A 149 -7.12 -18.61 -13.88
C VAL A 149 -6.73 -20.06 -13.64
N GLU A 150 -7.60 -20.81 -12.99
CA GLU A 150 -7.36 -22.23 -12.70
C GLU A 150 -7.26 -23.05 -14.00
N LYS A 151 -6.56 -24.18 -13.92
CA LYS A 151 -6.48 -25.16 -15.00
C LYS A 151 -7.87 -25.54 -15.52
N GLY A 152 -8.07 -25.45 -16.83
CA GLY A 152 -9.30 -25.86 -17.50
C GLY A 152 -10.49 -24.91 -17.28
N THR A 153 -10.25 -23.73 -16.70
CA THR A 153 -11.28 -22.72 -16.46
C THR A 153 -11.07 -21.49 -17.35
N ALA A 154 -12.11 -20.66 -17.47
CA ALA A 154 -12.03 -19.36 -18.12
C ALA A 154 -12.34 -18.26 -17.10
N ALA A 155 -11.46 -17.26 -17.03
CA ALA A 155 -11.66 -16.04 -16.25
C ALA A 155 -10.95 -14.88 -16.94
N PHE A 156 -11.39 -13.65 -16.69
CA PHE A 156 -10.78 -12.43 -17.25
C PHE A 156 -10.64 -12.43 -18.78
N GLY A 157 -11.53 -13.12 -19.49
CA GLY A 157 -11.49 -13.25 -20.96
C GLY A 157 -10.45 -14.25 -21.49
N VAL A 158 -9.78 -15.01 -20.63
CA VAL A 158 -8.75 -15.99 -20.98
C VAL A 158 -9.19 -17.39 -20.55
N TYR A 159 -9.04 -18.38 -21.43
CA TYR A 159 -9.19 -19.80 -21.09
C TYR A 159 -7.82 -20.43 -20.81
N ASN A 160 -7.65 -21.00 -19.63
CA ASN A 160 -6.40 -21.65 -19.26
C ASN A 160 -6.38 -23.12 -19.68
N SER A 161 -5.77 -23.42 -20.83
CA SER A 161 -5.57 -24.79 -21.32
C SER A 161 -4.34 -25.50 -20.72
N ASN A 162 -3.55 -24.81 -19.90
CA ASN A 162 -2.34 -25.38 -19.30
C ASN A 162 -2.66 -26.42 -18.23
N GLY A 163 -1.68 -27.28 -17.94
CA GLY A 163 -1.79 -28.30 -16.90
C GLY A 163 -1.76 -27.78 -15.46
N PHE A 164 -1.76 -26.47 -15.25
CA PHE A 164 -1.51 -25.76 -13.99
C PHE A 164 -2.23 -24.40 -13.99
N THR A 165 -2.40 -23.80 -12.80
CA THR A 165 -2.98 -22.45 -12.64
C THR A 165 -2.05 -21.38 -13.23
N ILE A 166 -2.61 -20.41 -13.94
CA ILE A 166 -1.88 -19.23 -14.43
C ILE A 166 -2.24 -18.03 -13.54
N SER A 167 -1.25 -17.30 -13.06
CA SER A 167 -1.44 -16.16 -12.15
C SER A 167 -1.14 -14.84 -12.85
N HIS A 168 -1.38 -13.71 -12.18
CA HIS A 168 -1.02 -12.39 -12.70
C HIS A 168 0.50 -12.25 -12.89
N CYS A 169 0.93 -11.56 -13.94
CA CYS A 169 2.36 -11.39 -14.26
C CYS A 169 3.16 -10.73 -13.13
N ASP A 170 2.56 -9.83 -12.35
CA ASP A 170 3.21 -9.25 -11.17
C ASP A 170 3.41 -10.23 -10.01
N CYS A 171 2.50 -11.19 -9.83
CA CYS A 171 2.68 -12.26 -8.85
C CYS A 171 3.87 -13.13 -9.25
N ASP A 172 3.98 -13.49 -10.54
CA ASP A 172 5.09 -14.27 -11.09
C ASP A 172 6.44 -13.54 -10.97
N ARG A 173 6.44 -12.23 -11.22
CA ARG A 173 7.62 -11.36 -11.05
C ARG A 173 8.07 -11.33 -9.59
N LYS A 174 7.15 -11.13 -8.64
CA LYS A 174 7.47 -11.16 -7.21
C LYS A 174 7.98 -12.53 -6.74
N LEU A 175 7.38 -13.62 -7.23
CA LEU A 175 7.86 -14.97 -6.95
C LEU A 175 9.32 -15.12 -7.40
N ARG A 176 9.63 -14.71 -8.63
CA ARG A 176 10.99 -14.76 -9.18
C ARG A 176 11.98 -13.93 -8.36
N GLU A 177 11.59 -12.71 -7.97
CA GLU A 177 12.42 -11.84 -7.12
C GLU A 177 12.64 -12.44 -5.72
N CYS A 178 11.61 -13.03 -5.12
CA CYS A 178 11.71 -13.72 -3.83
C CYS A 178 12.68 -14.91 -3.91
N LEU A 179 12.50 -15.81 -4.89
CA LEU A 179 13.39 -16.97 -5.07
C LEU A 179 14.84 -16.55 -5.35
N ARG A 180 15.05 -15.48 -6.13
CA ARG A 180 16.38 -14.91 -6.36
C ARG A 180 17.02 -14.40 -5.07
N ARG A 181 16.27 -13.70 -4.20
CA ARG A 181 16.75 -13.23 -2.89
C ARG A 181 17.11 -14.37 -1.95
N VAL A 182 16.38 -15.49 -1.99
CA VAL A 182 16.70 -16.69 -1.20
C VAL A 182 18.05 -17.28 -1.61
N GLY A 183 18.37 -17.30 -2.91
CA GLY A 183 19.71 -17.64 -3.40
C GLY A 183 20.19 -19.07 -3.13
N SER A 184 19.30 -19.98 -2.74
CA SER A 184 19.65 -21.39 -2.48
C SER A 184 19.63 -22.23 -3.76
N PRO A 185 20.34 -23.38 -3.82
CA PRO A 185 20.28 -24.29 -4.97
C PRO A 185 18.84 -24.71 -5.32
N LYS A 186 18.02 -24.93 -4.29
CA LYS A 186 16.59 -25.23 -4.43
C LYS A 186 15.82 -24.07 -5.06
N ALA A 187 16.05 -22.83 -4.61
CA ALA A 187 15.41 -21.64 -5.18
C ALA A 187 15.74 -21.45 -6.67
N PHE A 188 17.00 -21.69 -7.05
CA PHE A 188 17.44 -21.65 -8.45
C PHE A 188 16.75 -22.73 -9.28
N GLN A 189 16.67 -23.97 -8.76
CA GLN A 189 15.99 -25.07 -9.41
C GLN A 189 14.49 -24.78 -9.62
N THR A 190 13.80 -24.28 -8.59
CA THR A 190 12.39 -23.87 -8.67
C THR A 190 12.17 -22.78 -9.71
N THR A 191 13.03 -21.74 -9.72
CA THR A 191 12.97 -20.64 -10.69
C THR A 191 13.10 -21.16 -12.12
N LYS A 192 14.10 -22.00 -12.38
CA LYS A 192 14.34 -22.60 -13.70
C LYS A 192 13.16 -23.46 -14.15
N LYS A 193 12.63 -24.29 -13.26
CA LYS A 193 11.48 -25.17 -13.54
C LYS A 193 10.26 -24.38 -13.99
N LEU A 194 9.89 -23.34 -13.24
CA LEU A 194 8.68 -22.54 -13.52
C LEU A 194 8.84 -21.67 -14.77
N PHE A 195 9.96 -20.98 -14.91
CA PHE A 195 10.08 -19.88 -15.87
C PHE A 195 10.88 -20.21 -17.13
N GLU A 196 11.76 -21.20 -17.11
CA GLU A 196 12.56 -21.59 -18.27
C GLU A 196 12.08 -22.90 -18.89
N ILE A 197 11.73 -23.89 -18.06
CA ILE A 197 11.32 -25.22 -18.52
C ILE A 197 9.83 -25.25 -18.84
N LEU A 198 8.97 -24.87 -17.90
CA LEU A 198 7.52 -24.85 -18.10
C LEU A 198 7.05 -23.63 -18.89
N GLN A 199 7.86 -22.56 -18.92
CA GLN A 199 7.51 -21.28 -19.54
C GLN A 199 6.10 -20.83 -19.12
N ALA A 200 5.81 -20.92 -17.82
CA ALA A 200 4.48 -20.67 -17.29
C ALA A 200 3.98 -19.29 -17.76
N PRO A 201 2.90 -19.23 -18.56
CA PRO A 201 2.33 -17.96 -18.96
C PRO A 201 1.60 -17.32 -17.79
N CYS A 202 1.54 -15.99 -17.80
CA CYS A 202 0.82 -15.21 -16.82
C CYS A 202 -0.27 -14.38 -17.52
N VAL A 203 -1.26 -13.94 -16.75
CA VAL A 203 -2.31 -13.03 -17.23
C VAL A 203 -1.99 -11.59 -16.85
N GLU A 204 -2.26 -10.68 -17.76
CA GLU A 204 -2.19 -9.24 -17.56
C GLU A 204 -3.34 -8.59 -18.31
N PHE A 205 -3.87 -7.50 -17.78
CA PHE A 205 -4.90 -6.75 -18.46
C PHE A 205 -4.25 -5.79 -19.46
N ARG A 206 -4.33 -6.12 -20.76
CA ARG A 206 -3.94 -5.19 -21.82
C ARG A 206 -5.01 -4.12 -21.98
N ARG A 207 -4.62 -2.84 -22.02
CA ARG A 207 -5.51 -1.77 -22.47
C ARG A 207 -5.88 -2.02 -23.93
N GLY A 208 -7.18 -1.92 -24.23
CA GLY A 208 -7.71 -2.16 -25.56
C GLY A 208 -7.23 -1.07 -26.53
N SER A 209 -6.59 -1.50 -27.62
CA SER A 209 -6.37 -0.65 -28.79
C SER A 209 -7.71 -0.48 -29.52
N ASP A 210 -8.52 0.49 -29.09
CA ASP A 210 -9.57 1.05 -29.95
C ASP A 210 -9.08 2.42 -30.43
N SER A 211 -8.93 2.53 -31.73
CA SER A 211 -8.28 3.62 -32.44
C SER A 211 -9.16 4.87 -32.45
N THR A 212 -9.20 5.61 -31.34
CA THR A 212 -9.43 7.08 -31.27
C THR A 212 -9.02 7.62 -29.89
N GLY A 213 -7.81 8.18 -29.78
CA GLY A 213 -7.42 9.13 -28.73
C GLY A 213 -6.72 8.55 -27.50
N GLY A 214 -5.49 9.03 -27.26
CA GLY A 214 -4.81 8.98 -25.96
C GLY A 214 -3.64 7.99 -25.91
N CYS A 215 -2.43 8.51 -25.69
CA CYS A 215 -1.18 7.75 -25.68
C CYS A 215 -1.08 6.77 -24.49
N ASP A 216 -0.77 5.50 -24.77
CA ASP A 216 -0.31 4.52 -23.78
C ASP A 216 1.23 4.51 -23.71
N LEU A 217 1.78 4.68 -22.50
CA LEU A 217 3.20 4.44 -22.20
C LEU A 217 3.30 3.60 -20.93
N GLU A 218 3.58 2.31 -21.13
CA GLU A 218 4.39 1.51 -20.20
C GLU A 218 5.83 2.05 -20.27
N ASP A 219 6.30 2.70 -19.21
CA ASP A 219 7.72 2.73 -18.85
C ASP A 219 7.85 3.19 -17.39
N TYR A 220 8.59 2.40 -16.62
CA TYR A 220 9.13 2.66 -15.28
C TYR A 220 8.82 4.03 -14.63
N GLY A 221 7.98 4.05 -13.59
CA GLY A 221 8.07 5.08 -12.52
C GLY A 221 6.95 6.09 -12.35
N CYS A 222 5.82 5.99 -13.06
CA CYS A 222 4.66 6.85 -12.76
C CYS A 222 3.77 6.22 -11.68
N GLN A 223 4.06 6.48 -10.41
CA GLN A 223 3.05 6.36 -9.36
C GLN A 223 1.99 7.41 -9.61
N ALA A 224 0.72 7.01 -9.66
CA ALA A 224 -0.40 7.94 -9.78
C ALA A 224 -0.28 9.01 -8.68
N ALA A 225 -0.04 10.26 -9.08
CA ALA A 225 0.14 11.36 -8.17
C ALA A 225 -1.23 11.73 -7.57
N ARG A 226 -1.45 11.34 -6.32
CA ARG A 226 -2.66 11.66 -5.55
C ARG A 226 -2.32 12.64 -4.45
N ILE A 227 -3.21 13.60 -4.22
CA ILE A 227 -3.25 14.31 -2.95
C ILE A 227 -4.33 13.68 -2.10
N ALA A 228 -3.93 13.21 -0.92
CA ALA A 228 -4.84 12.69 0.09
C ALA A 228 -4.66 13.46 1.40
N LEU A 229 -5.77 13.90 1.99
CA LEU A 229 -5.83 14.34 3.38
C LEU A 229 -6.40 13.20 4.22
N ILE A 230 -5.63 12.77 5.23
CA ILE A 230 -6.04 11.78 6.21
C ILE A 230 -6.23 12.51 7.54
N ARG A 231 -7.47 12.57 8.02
CA ARG A 231 -7.81 13.12 9.34
C ARG A 231 -8.09 11.98 10.30
N CYS A 232 -7.40 11.93 11.42
CA CYS A 232 -7.69 11.01 12.51
C CYS A 232 -8.11 11.83 13.74
N ASP A 233 -9.38 11.76 14.14
CA ASP A 233 -9.90 12.45 15.31
C ASP A 233 -9.68 11.61 16.58
N ALA A 234 -9.21 12.26 17.65
CA ALA A 234 -9.19 11.72 19.01
C ALA A 234 -10.10 12.57 19.94
N PRO A 235 -10.71 12.02 21.02
CA PRO A 235 -10.45 10.71 21.62
C PRO A 235 -11.72 9.81 21.73
N TYR A 236 -11.56 8.49 21.58
CA TYR A 236 -12.57 7.46 21.92
C TYR A 236 -13.93 7.51 21.21
N SER A 237 -13.98 7.11 19.95
CA SER A 237 -14.92 6.07 19.48
C SER A 237 -14.37 5.50 18.16
N ASN A 238 -14.46 4.18 17.99
CA ASN A 238 -13.99 3.39 16.86
C ASN A 238 -13.75 4.14 15.52
N SER A 239 -12.50 4.10 15.05
CA SER A 239 -12.16 3.82 13.64
C SER A 239 -12.74 4.74 12.55
N GLN A 240 -12.71 6.06 12.72
CA GLN A 240 -12.94 6.97 11.59
C GLN A 240 -11.73 7.89 11.36
N CYS A 241 -10.66 7.30 10.81
CA CYS A 241 -9.76 8.12 10.00
C CYS A 241 -10.46 8.40 8.67
N PHE A 242 -10.79 9.67 8.42
CA PHE A 242 -11.42 10.09 7.19
C PHE A 242 -10.36 10.33 6.14
N TRP A 243 -10.40 9.55 5.07
CA TRP A 243 -9.59 9.78 3.88
C TRP A 243 -10.37 10.68 2.90
N ARG A 244 -9.67 11.65 2.31
CA ARG A 244 -10.21 12.55 1.28
C ARG A 244 -9.14 12.71 0.20
N GLY A 245 -9.38 12.12 -0.96
CA GLY A 245 -8.51 12.25 -2.13
C GLY A 245 -9.17 13.05 -3.26
N VAL A 246 -8.33 13.57 -4.14
CA VAL A 246 -8.72 14.19 -5.42
C VAL A 246 -8.02 13.46 -6.57
N VAL A 247 -8.61 13.52 -7.77
CA VAL A 247 -8.07 12.84 -8.95
C VAL A 247 -6.77 13.50 -9.43
N GLY A 248 -5.75 12.69 -9.64
CA GLY A 248 -4.51 13.05 -10.34
C GLY A 248 -4.63 12.91 -11.85
N ASP A 249 -3.70 13.53 -12.58
CA ASP A 249 -3.57 13.38 -14.04
C ASP A 249 -3.24 11.93 -14.47
N PHE A 250 -2.64 11.15 -13.58
CA PHE A 250 -2.33 9.73 -13.78
C PHE A 250 -3.28 8.78 -13.03
N ASP A 251 -4.42 9.27 -12.52
CA ASP A 251 -5.40 8.41 -11.85
C ASP A 251 -6.37 7.74 -12.82
N GLU A 252 -6.48 6.42 -12.71
CA GLU A 252 -7.39 5.62 -13.55
C GLU A 252 -8.83 5.56 -13.01
N ASN A 253 -9.06 5.94 -11.75
CA ASN A 253 -10.37 5.86 -11.12
C ASN A 253 -11.15 7.18 -11.32
N PRO A 254 -12.20 7.22 -12.17
CA PRO A 254 -12.95 8.44 -12.46
C PRO A 254 -13.86 8.88 -11.30
N ASN A 255 -13.95 8.10 -10.22
CA ASN A 255 -14.86 8.41 -9.10
C ASN A 255 -14.28 9.44 -8.12
N TYR A 256 -13.01 9.83 -8.27
CA TYR A 256 -12.43 10.88 -7.44
C TYR A 256 -12.81 12.26 -7.96
N PRO A 257 -13.12 13.23 -7.07
CA PRO A 257 -13.42 14.58 -7.49
C PRO A 257 -12.14 15.32 -7.92
N GLU A 258 -12.26 16.22 -8.90
CA GLU A 258 -11.19 17.16 -9.33
C GLU A 258 -10.69 18.06 -8.19
N GLN A 259 -11.62 18.49 -7.35
CA GLN A 259 -11.37 19.36 -6.22
C GLN A 259 -12.26 18.96 -5.04
N LYS A 260 -11.75 19.14 -3.83
CA LYS A 260 -12.52 18.86 -2.61
C LYS A 260 -12.27 19.93 -1.56
N VAL A 261 -13.35 20.45 -0.99
CA VAL A 261 -13.26 21.31 0.20
C VAL A 261 -13.66 20.51 1.42
N VAL A 262 -12.85 20.62 2.48
CA VAL A 262 -13.07 19.97 3.77
C VAL A 262 -12.88 20.99 4.89
N THR A 263 -13.70 20.91 5.92
CA THR A 263 -13.58 21.79 7.09
C THR A 263 -12.99 21.00 8.25
N VAL A 264 -11.88 21.49 8.81
CA VAL A 264 -11.20 20.90 9.97
C VAL A 264 -10.94 22.01 10.98
N GLY A 265 -11.56 21.90 12.17
CA GLY A 265 -11.55 22.99 13.15
C GLY A 265 -12.16 24.27 12.56
N GLN A 266 -11.43 25.38 12.65
CA GLN A 266 -11.83 26.68 12.09
C GLN A 266 -11.33 26.93 10.66
N PHE A 267 -10.65 25.95 10.06
CA PHE A 267 -10.04 26.05 8.74
C PHE A 267 -10.88 25.34 7.69
N ARG A 268 -11.13 26.04 6.57
CA ARG A 268 -11.55 25.42 5.32
C ARG A 268 -10.30 25.07 4.52
N ILE A 269 -10.20 23.82 4.09
CA ILE A 269 -9.05 23.28 3.38
C ILE A 269 -9.53 22.84 2.00
N GLY A 270 -8.96 23.41 0.95
CA GLY A 270 -9.17 22.97 -0.42
C GLY A 270 -8.09 21.99 -0.84
N LEU A 271 -8.48 20.91 -1.50
CA LEU A 271 -7.59 19.93 -2.13
C LEU A 271 -7.79 19.98 -3.64
N VAL A 272 -6.69 19.97 -4.37
CA VAL A 272 -6.62 19.88 -5.84
C VAL A 272 -5.32 19.19 -6.22
N HIS A 273 -5.28 18.34 -7.26
CA HIS A 273 -4.00 17.73 -7.66
C HIS A 273 -2.98 18.79 -8.10
N GLY A 274 -3.41 19.80 -8.86
CA GLY A 274 -2.58 20.91 -9.32
C GLY A 274 -2.19 20.83 -10.79
N HIS A 275 -2.42 19.70 -11.46
CA HIS A 275 -2.22 19.57 -12.91
C HIS A 275 -3.16 20.50 -13.72
N GLN A 276 -4.30 20.86 -13.11
CA GLN A 276 -5.32 21.75 -13.64
C GLN A 276 -4.94 23.24 -13.52
N VAL A 277 -3.96 23.58 -12.68
CA VAL A 277 -3.59 24.97 -12.38
C VAL A 277 -2.48 25.40 -13.33
N ILE A 278 -2.79 26.32 -14.25
CA ILE A 278 -1.86 26.77 -15.29
C ILE A 278 -1.57 28.26 -15.08
N PRO A 279 -0.29 28.68 -14.94
CA PRO A 279 0.92 27.86 -14.97
C PRO A 279 1.08 26.96 -13.73
N TRP A 280 1.73 25.81 -13.90
CA TRP A 280 1.91 24.84 -12.81
C TRP A 280 2.73 25.43 -11.67
N GLY A 281 2.19 25.36 -10.45
CA GLY A 281 2.83 25.90 -9.24
C GLY A 281 2.86 27.43 -9.15
N ASP A 282 2.15 28.14 -10.04
CA ASP A 282 2.06 29.60 -9.99
C ASP A 282 1.23 30.06 -8.78
N VAL A 283 1.81 30.99 -8.01
CA VAL A 283 1.23 31.47 -6.75
C VAL A 283 -0.08 32.20 -6.99
N GLU A 284 -0.16 33.03 -8.03
CA GLU A 284 -1.34 33.84 -8.35
C GLU A 284 -2.47 32.94 -8.89
N ALA A 285 -2.14 31.94 -9.72
CA ALA A 285 -3.11 30.96 -10.20
C ALA A 285 -3.69 30.10 -9.05
N LEU A 286 -2.84 29.69 -8.10
CA LEU A 286 -3.30 29.01 -6.88
C LEU A 286 -4.12 29.94 -5.99
N ALA A 287 -3.77 31.23 -5.88
CA ALA A 287 -4.55 32.21 -5.16
C ALA A 287 -5.94 32.39 -5.78
N MET A 288 -6.06 32.47 -7.11
CA MET A 288 -7.36 32.51 -7.79
C MET A 288 -8.23 31.28 -7.45
N LEU A 289 -7.63 30.08 -7.43
CA LEU A 289 -8.34 28.86 -7.04
C LEU A 289 -8.73 28.88 -5.56
N GLN A 290 -7.86 29.37 -4.69
CA GLN A 290 -8.14 29.56 -3.27
C GLN A 290 -9.36 30.47 -3.07
N TRP A 291 -9.42 31.60 -3.78
CA TRP A 291 -10.56 32.53 -3.77
C TRP A 291 -11.83 31.87 -4.30
N GLN A 292 -11.74 31.12 -5.40
CA GLN A 292 -12.88 30.41 -5.99
C GLN A 292 -13.47 29.35 -5.03
N LEU A 293 -12.62 28.62 -4.32
CA LEU A 293 -13.03 27.59 -3.36
C LEU A 293 -13.40 28.17 -1.98
N ASP A 294 -13.06 29.44 -1.74
CA ASP A 294 -13.26 30.16 -0.48
C ASP A 294 -12.67 29.37 0.72
N VAL A 295 -11.38 29.06 0.65
CA VAL A 295 -10.69 28.22 1.65
C VAL A 295 -9.58 29.00 2.39
N ASP A 296 -9.23 28.58 3.60
CA ASP A 296 -8.12 29.17 4.36
C ASP A 296 -6.77 28.55 4.03
N ILE A 297 -6.80 27.26 3.65
CA ILE A 297 -5.63 26.48 3.29
C ILE A 297 -5.87 25.84 1.92
N ILE A 298 -4.94 25.97 0.98
CA ILE A 298 -4.91 25.19 -0.26
C ILE A 298 -3.82 24.13 -0.16
N ILE A 299 -4.19 22.90 -0.48
CA ILE A 299 -3.28 21.77 -0.67
C ILE A 299 -3.24 21.43 -2.15
N SER A 300 -2.09 21.65 -2.77
CA SER A 300 -1.81 21.35 -4.19
C SER A 300 -0.58 20.46 -4.32
N GLY A 301 -0.41 19.82 -5.47
CA GLY A 301 0.58 18.78 -5.69
C GLY A 301 1.20 18.98 -7.06
N HIS A 302 1.28 17.92 -7.87
CA HIS A 302 1.73 17.93 -9.27
C HIS A 302 3.21 18.31 -9.49
N THR A 303 3.77 19.30 -8.79
CA THR A 303 5.17 19.73 -8.91
C THR A 303 6.17 18.75 -8.29
N HIS A 304 5.70 17.83 -7.44
CA HIS A 304 6.52 16.90 -6.66
C HIS A 304 7.54 17.58 -5.73
N LYS A 305 7.41 18.89 -5.51
CA LYS A 305 8.30 19.68 -4.67
C LYS A 305 7.54 20.15 -3.45
N PHE A 306 8.07 19.83 -2.27
CA PHE A 306 7.52 20.34 -1.03
C PHE A 306 7.62 21.88 -0.98
N GLU A 307 6.49 22.54 -0.70
CA GLU A 307 6.41 23.97 -0.45
C GLU A 307 5.35 24.25 0.62
N ALA A 308 5.62 25.14 1.55
CA ALA A 308 4.61 25.62 2.49
C ALA A 308 4.87 27.10 2.79
N TYR A 309 3.92 27.96 2.42
CA TYR A 309 4.09 29.41 2.54
C TYR A 309 2.75 30.11 2.75
N GLU A 310 2.83 31.32 3.29
CA GLU A 310 1.70 32.23 3.43
C GLU A 310 1.68 33.23 2.28
N HIS A 311 0.51 33.44 1.69
CA HIS A 311 0.27 34.43 0.65
C HIS A 311 -1.13 35.02 0.86
N GLU A 312 -1.25 36.35 0.86
CA GLU A 312 -2.51 37.09 1.13
C GLU A 312 -3.27 36.63 2.40
N ASN A 313 -2.56 36.35 3.50
CA ASN A 313 -3.13 35.80 4.75
C ASN A 313 -3.86 34.46 4.55
N LYS A 314 -3.42 33.67 3.56
CA LYS A 314 -3.88 32.31 3.27
C LYS A 314 -2.68 31.39 3.19
N PHE A 315 -2.89 30.12 3.49
CA PHE A 315 -1.80 29.17 3.62
C PHE A 315 -1.80 28.16 2.48
N PHE A 316 -0.67 28.03 1.80
CA PHE A 316 -0.50 27.16 0.64
C PHE A 316 0.47 26.05 1.01
N ILE A 317 0.08 24.81 0.75
CA ILE A 317 0.87 23.62 1.08
C ILE A 317 0.95 22.74 -0.16
N ASN A 318 2.17 22.36 -0.52
CA ASN A 318 2.45 21.26 -1.40
C ASN A 318 3.25 20.22 -0.62
N PRO A 319 2.70 19.00 -0.38
CA PRO A 319 3.39 17.98 0.39
C PRO A 319 4.58 17.36 -0.36
N GLY A 320 4.74 17.64 -1.66
CA GLY A 320 5.68 16.96 -2.54
C GLY A 320 5.23 15.54 -2.88
N SER A 321 6.17 14.69 -3.27
CA SER A 321 5.91 13.28 -3.58
C SER A 321 6.36 12.40 -2.42
N ALA A 322 5.44 11.67 -1.77
CA ALA A 322 5.76 10.79 -0.63
C ALA A 322 6.80 9.70 -0.96
N THR A 323 6.86 9.31 -2.22
CA THR A 323 7.72 8.24 -2.75
C THR A 323 8.95 8.77 -3.46
N GLY A 324 9.05 10.09 -3.67
CA GLY A 324 10.08 10.69 -4.52
C GLY A 324 9.89 10.37 -6.00
N ALA A 325 8.65 10.16 -6.45
CA ALA A 325 8.35 9.83 -7.84
C ALA A 325 8.90 10.88 -8.81
N TYR A 326 9.31 10.45 -10.00
CA TYR A 326 9.82 11.34 -11.04
C TYR A 326 8.78 12.38 -11.47
N ASN A 327 9.25 13.59 -11.81
CA ASN A 327 8.45 14.64 -12.45
C ASN A 327 9.26 15.26 -13.60
N ALA A 328 8.58 15.63 -14.69
CA ALA A 328 9.18 16.37 -15.80
C ALA A 328 9.72 17.76 -15.39
N LEU A 329 9.18 18.34 -14.31
CA LEU A 329 9.57 19.67 -13.83
C LEU A 329 10.78 19.67 -12.90
N GLU A 330 11.01 18.58 -12.16
CA GLU A 330 12.00 18.53 -11.07
C GLU A 330 12.93 17.34 -11.25
N ARG A 331 14.24 17.60 -11.36
CA ARG A 331 15.23 16.55 -11.67
C ARG A 331 15.60 15.72 -10.45
N LYS A 332 15.50 16.31 -9.25
CA LYS A 332 15.83 15.64 -7.99
C LYS A 332 14.66 15.80 -7.02
N VAL A 333 13.74 14.85 -7.08
CA VAL A 333 12.60 14.79 -6.18
C VAL A 333 13.05 14.17 -4.85
N ILE A 334 12.80 14.88 -3.75
CA ILE A 334 13.05 14.40 -2.39
C ILE A 334 11.75 13.80 -1.88
N PRO A 335 11.72 12.53 -1.41
CA PRO A 335 10.53 11.96 -0.80
C PRO A 335 10.06 12.80 0.38
N SER A 336 8.81 13.26 0.35
CA SER A 336 8.27 14.14 1.39
C SER A 336 6.78 13.96 1.65
N PHE A 337 6.37 14.19 2.89
CA PHE A 337 4.96 14.31 3.26
C PHE A 337 4.78 15.30 4.41
N VAL A 338 3.52 15.71 4.64
CA VAL A 338 3.16 16.73 5.61
C VAL A 338 2.16 16.18 6.63
N LEU A 339 2.38 16.51 7.90
CA LEU A 339 1.44 16.28 8.98
C LEU A 339 1.02 17.63 9.57
N MET A 340 -0.28 17.88 9.67
CA MET A 340 -0.80 19.12 10.25
C MET A 340 -1.46 18.85 11.60
N ASP A 341 -1.05 19.59 12.61
CA ASP A 341 -1.71 19.69 13.92
C ASP A 341 -2.54 20.98 13.94
N ILE A 342 -3.86 20.86 13.84
CA ILE A 342 -4.79 21.98 13.76
C ILE A 342 -5.45 22.18 15.12
N GLN A 343 -5.18 23.32 15.76
CA GLN A 343 -5.73 23.69 17.06
C GLN A 343 -6.35 25.09 17.00
N SER A 344 -7.67 25.16 17.18
CA SER A 344 -8.43 26.41 17.13
C SER A 344 -8.19 27.19 15.82
N SER A 345 -7.45 28.31 15.88
CA SER A 345 -7.09 29.17 14.75
C SER A 345 -5.61 29.08 14.35
N THR A 346 -4.88 28.08 14.86
CA THR A 346 -3.46 27.85 14.55
C THR A 346 -3.28 26.47 13.93
N VAL A 347 -2.44 26.38 12.91
CA VAL A 347 -1.98 25.11 12.33
C VAL A 347 -0.48 25.02 12.46
N VAL A 348 -0.01 23.90 12.98
CA VAL A 348 1.40 23.53 13.04
C VAL A 348 1.63 22.43 12.02
N THR A 349 2.45 22.74 11.02
CA THR A 349 2.76 21.87 9.89
C THR A 349 4.13 21.25 10.10
N TYR A 350 4.17 19.94 10.25
CA TYR A 350 5.39 19.13 10.29
C TYR A 350 5.67 18.55 8.92
N VAL A 351 6.86 18.78 8.41
CA VAL A 351 7.30 18.35 7.09
C VAL A 351 8.34 17.27 7.30
N TYR A 352 8.12 16.10 6.72
CA TYR A 352 9.06 14.99 6.76
C TYR A 352 9.70 14.87 5.38
N GLN A 353 11.03 14.88 5.33
CA GLN A 353 11.80 14.69 4.10
C GLN A 353 12.86 13.61 4.30
N LEU A 354 13.04 12.76 3.30
CA LEU A 354 14.09 11.74 3.29
C LEU A 354 15.33 12.27 2.54
N ILE A 355 16.36 12.68 3.27
CA ILE A 355 17.59 13.25 2.72
C ILE A 355 18.76 12.39 3.18
N ASP A 356 19.50 11.81 2.24
CA ASP A 356 20.65 10.94 2.50
C ASP A 356 20.32 9.76 3.45
N ASP A 357 19.16 9.12 3.22
CA ASP A 357 18.58 8.04 4.03
C ASP A 357 18.25 8.42 5.50
N GLU A 358 18.32 9.70 5.84
CA GLU A 358 17.89 10.23 7.13
C GLU A 358 16.58 11.02 7.01
N VAL A 359 15.70 10.83 7.98
CA VAL A 359 14.45 11.59 8.07
C VAL A 359 14.74 12.94 8.72
N LYS A 360 14.57 14.02 7.94
CA LYS A 360 14.61 15.39 8.45
C LYS A 360 13.20 15.91 8.67
N VAL A 361 13.01 16.62 9.77
CA VAL A 361 11.71 17.18 10.16
C VAL A 361 11.81 18.69 10.30
N GLU A 362 10.96 19.41 9.58
CA GLU A 362 10.79 20.85 9.71
C GLU A 362 9.41 21.19 10.31
N ARG A 363 9.34 22.28 11.07
CA ARG A 363 8.11 22.75 11.72
C ARG A 363 7.80 24.16 11.24
N ILE A 364 6.61 24.33 10.65
CA ILE A 364 6.08 25.61 10.17
C ILE A 364 4.78 25.89 10.94
N GLU A 365 4.51 27.16 11.25
CA GLU A 365 3.33 27.56 12.00
C GLU A 365 2.58 28.65 11.22
N TYR A 366 1.28 28.46 11.04
CA TYR A 366 0.39 29.44 10.44
C TYR A 366 -0.79 29.72 11.39
N LYS A 367 -1.18 30.98 11.49
CA LYS A 367 -2.27 31.43 12.34
C LYS A 367 -3.28 32.19 11.51
N LYS A 368 -4.53 31.75 11.53
CA LYS A 368 -5.64 32.44 10.89
C LYS A 368 -5.85 33.80 11.57
N SER A 369 -5.76 34.85 10.77
CA SER A 369 -5.95 36.26 11.16
C SER A 369 -7.38 36.59 11.51
#